data_AF-A0A3B0TKP5-F1
#
_entry.id   AF-A0A3B0TKP5-F1
#
_cell.length_a   1.000
_cell.length_b   1.000
_cell.length_c   1.000
_cell.angle_alpha   90.00
_cell.angle_beta   90.00
_cell.angle_gamma   90.00
#
_symmetry.space_group_name_H-M   'P 1'
#
loop_
_entity.id
_entity.type
_entity.pdbx_description
1 polymer ?
#
loop_
_entity_poly.entity_id
_entity_poly.type
_entity_poly.pdbx_seq_one_letter_code
_entity_poly.pdbx_strand_id
1 'polypeptide(L)'
;MSNTALTANNVPTLSMRQLMFRRFCRNRVALVSAIVLVVMYLSMIFAGFVSPYSPSRSDTLYLTAPPQVIRFIDANGNFSFRPFVYRMEGKRDLRTLTFVYEEDLNQRDEIFLFVKGDEYTFLGMTFDRHLFGTKEGTIYLLGTDLRGRDMLSRIIYGSRVTLTIGIVGVALMITLGALIGALSGYIGGFFDTAVQRVIEVFRLFPPIPLWLALAAAVPPQLPS
;
A
#
# COMPACT_ATOMS: atom_id res chain seq x y z
N MET A 1 13.87 67.66 -20.90
CA MET A 1 14.01 66.32 -21.52
C MET A 1 15.16 65.58 -20.85
N SER A 2 14.90 64.82 -19.79
CA SER A 2 15.75 63.69 -19.39
C SER A 2 15.06 62.86 -18.30
N ASN A 3 15.31 61.56 -18.35
CA ASN A 3 15.12 60.56 -17.30
C ASN A 3 13.71 60.00 -17.06
N THR A 4 13.26 59.17 -18.00
CA THR A 4 12.23 58.13 -17.78
C THR A 4 12.68 56.77 -18.33
N ALA A 5 13.96 56.46 -18.20
CA ALA A 5 14.45 55.08 -18.27
C ALA A 5 14.87 54.72 -16.85
N LEU A 6 14.14 53.84 -16.17
CA LEU A 6 14.55 53.00 -15.01
C LEU A 6 13.32 52.46 -14.25
N THR A 7 12.39 51.80 -14.93
CA THR A 7 11.49 50.82 -14.28
C THR A 7 11.26 49.65 -15.23
N ALA A 8 12.34 48.97 -15.62
CA ALA A 8 12.22 47.64 -16.20
C ALA A 8 11.64 46.74 -15.09
N ASN A 9 10.38 46.37 -15.27
CA ASN A 9 9.61 45.54 -14.36
C ASN A 9 10.38 44.29 -13.95
N ASN A 10 10.70 44.19 -12.66
CA ASN A 10 11.12 42.95 -12.01
C ASN A 10 9.92 41.99 -11.99
N VAL A 11 9.58 41.39 -13.13
CA VAL A 11 8.65 40.26 -13.17
C VAL A 11 9.47 39.05 -12.73
N PRO A 12 9.19 38.42 -11.58
CA PRO A 12 9.95 37.24 -11.17
C PRO A 12 9.71 36.12 -12.20
N THR A 13 10.72 35.88 -13.05
CA THR A 13 10.71 34.78 -14.02
C THR A 13 10.92 33.48 -13.25
N LEU A 14 9.82 32.81 -12.91
CA LEU A 14 9.84 31.52 -12.21
C LEU A 14 10.58 30.47 -13.05
N SER A 15 11.39 29.64 -12.39
CA SER A 15 12.05 28.49 -13.03
C SER A 15 11.03 27.49 -13.57
N MET A 16 11.37 26.77 -14.64
CA MET A 16 10.52 25.73 -15.23
C MET A 16 10.05 24.71 -14.18
N ARG A 17 10.92 24.36 -13.22
CA ARG A 17 10.58 23.47 -12.09
C ARG A 17 9.51 24.07 -11.17
N GLN A 18 9.62 25.36 -10.86
CA GLN A 18 8.65 26.07 -10.03
C GLN A 18 7.29 26.20 -10.73
N LEU A 19 7.29 26.42 -12.05
CA LEU A 19 6.07 26.46 -12.86
C LEU A 19 5.36 25.09 -12.89
N MET A 20 6.12 24.01 -13.11
CA MET A 20 5.59 22.65 -13.12
C MET A 20 5.05 22.25 -11.75
N PHE A 21 5.77 22.53 -10.66
CA PHE A 21 5.33 22.25 -9.30
C PHE A 21 4.04 23.01 -8.95
N ARG A 22 3.96 24.30 -9.30
CA ARG A 22 2.76 25.11 -9.08
C ARG A 22 1.56 24.60 -9.87
N ARG A 23 1.75 24.15 -11.12
CA ARG A 23 0.69 23.50 -11.92
C ARG A 23 0.23 22.18 -11.31
N PHE A 24 1.17 21.37 -10.82
CA PHE A 24 0.88 20.11 -10.15
C PHE A 24 0.04 20.31 -8.89
N CYS A 25 0.46 21.22 -7.99
CA CYS A 25 -0.28 21.52 -6.77
C CYS A 25 -1.65 22.17 -7.02
N ARG A 26 -1.85 22.80 -8.18
CA ARG A 26 -3.16 23.35 -8.56
C ARG A 26 -4.15 22.27 -9.01
N ASN A 27 -3.67 21.10 -9.43
CA ASN A 27 -4.51 19.98 -9.83
C ASN A 27 -4.84 19.11 -8.61
N ARG A 28 -6.09 19.17 -8.15
CA ARG A 28 -6.57 18.40 -6.99
C ARG A 28 -6.42 16.89 -7.19
N VAL A 29 -6.65 16.38 -8.40
CA VAL A 29 -6.53 14.94 -8.69
C VAL A 29 -5.08 14.49 -8.55
N ALA A 30 -4.16 15.23 -9.18
CA ALA A 30 -2.73 14.93 -9.10
C ALA A 30 -2.21 15.00 -7.66
N LEU A 31 -2.65 15.99 -6.88
CA LEU A 31 -2.28 16.15 -5.49
C LEU A 31 -2.79 14.98 -4.62
N VAL A 32 -4.06 14.60 -4.78
CA VAL A 32 -4.64 13.46 -4.03
C VAL A 32 -3.89 12.18 -4.35
N SER A 33 -3.63 11.89 -5.63
CA SER A 33 -2.85 10.72 -6.02
C SER A 33 -1.44 10.73 -5.41
N ALA A 34 -0.78 11.90 -5.38
CA ALA A 34 0.53 12.03 -4.77
C ALA A 34 0.50 11.74 -3.27
N ILE A 35 -0.48 12.28 -2.54
CA ILE A 35 -0.66 12.05 -1.11
C ILE A 35 -0.90 10.56 -0.84
N VAL A 36 -1.79 9.92 -1.60
CA VAL A 36 -2.07 8.48 -1.46
C VAL A 36 -0.80 7.66 -1.68
N LEU A 37 -0.04 7.94 -2.74
CA LEU A 37 1.23 7.24 -3.00
C LEU A 37 2.22 7.45 -1.86
N VAL A 38 2.40 8.68 -1.38
CA VAL A 38 3.30 8.98 -0.26
C VAL A 38 2.89 8.21 0.99
N VAL A 39 1.60 8.18 1.33
CA VAL A 39 1.09 7.40 2.47
C VAL A 39 1.35 5.91 2.28
N MET A 40 1.11 5.36 1.08
CA MET A 40 1.38 3.95 0.80
C MET A 40 2.87 3.61 0.96
N TYR A 41 3.80 4.42 0.42
CA TYR A 41 5.24 4.20 0.58
C TYR A 41 5.72 4.39 2.01
N LEU A 42 5.18 5.37 2.74
CA LEU A 42 5.50 5.51 4.17
C LEU A 42 5.02 4.31 4.96
N SER A 43 3.79 3.83 4.70
CA SER A 43 3.27 2.62 5.35
C SER A 43 4.11 1.38 5.05
N MET A 44 4.65 1.30 3.82
CA MET A 44 5.57 0.23 3.40
C MET A 44 6.91 0.29 4.17
N ILE A 45 7.55 1.46 4.18
CA ILE A 45 8.86 1.66 4.82
C ILE A 45 8.74 1.35 6.31
N PHE A 46 7.72 1.91 6.96
CA PHE A 46 7.43 1.75 8.37
C PHE A 46 6.47 0.58 8.66
N ALA A 47 6.39 -0.44 7.79
CA ALA A 47 5.38 -1.50 7.94
C ALA A 47 5.35 -2.12 9.33
N GLY A 48 6.52 -2.44 9.91
CA GLY A 48 6.59 -3.00 11.25
C GLY A 48 6.15 -2.07 12.36
N PHE A 49 6.23 -0.74 12.16
CA PHE A 49 5.64 0.22 13.09
C PHE A 49 4.14 0.39 12.84
N VAL A 50 3.66 0.33 11.60
CA VAL A 50 2.24 0.62 11.26
C VAL A 50 1.32 -0.58 11.50
N SER A 51 1.81 -1.81 11.30
CA SER A 51 1.05 -3.03 11.56
C SER A 51 0.92 -3.31 13.06
N PRO A 52 -0.21 -3.79 13.57
CA PRO A 52 -0.34 -4.18 14.98
C PRO A 52 0.38 -5.49 15.33
N TYR A 53 0.61 -6.38 14.35
CA TYR A 53 1.16 -7.72 14.56
C TYR A 53 2.23 -8.09 13.52
N SER A 54 3.08 -9.04 13.87
CA SER A 54 4.01 -9.67 12.92
C SER A 54 3.24 -10.49 11.87
N PRO A 55 3.64 -10.49 10.59
CA PRO A 55 2.93 -11.19 9.52
C PRO A 55 2.95 -12.73 9.63
N SER A 56 3.84 -13.28 10.48
CA SER A 56 3.92 -14.71 10.78
C SER A 56 3.15 -15.12 12.03
N ARG A 57 2.75 -14.17 12.88
CA ARG A 57 1.96 -14.45 14.09
C ARG A 57 0.60 -15.02 13.70
N SER A 58 0.26 -16.17 14.24
CA SER A 58 -0.98 -16.89 13.96
C SER A 58 -1.72 -17.14 15.27
N ASP A 59 -2.93 -16.62 15.38
CA ASP A 59 -3.80 -16.79 16.54
C ASP A 59 -4.92 -17.79 16.20
N THR A 60 -4.74 -19.05 16.61
CA THR A 60 -5.65 -20.16 16.24
C THR A 60 -7.04 -20.08 16.85
N LEU A 61 -7.26 -19.21 17.84
CA LEU A 61 -8.59 -18.92 18.38
C LEU A 61 -9.43 -18.07 17.39
N TYR A 62 -8.75 -17.31 16.52
CA TYR A 62 -9.36 -16.39 15.58
C TYR A 62 -9.11 -16.85 14.14
N LEU A 63 -9.51 -18.07 13.79
CA LEU A 63 -9.46 -18.61 12.43
C LEU A 63 -10.59 -18.03 11.56
N THR A 64 -10.25 -17.30 10.51
CA THR A 64 -11.24 -16.70 9.59
C THR A 64 -12.24 -15.79 10.32
N ALA A 65 -11.76 -15.07 11.33
CA ALA A 65 -12.55 -14.11 12.08
C ALA A 65 -12.91 -12.91 11.17
N PRO A 66 -14.14 -12.37 11.29
CA PRO A 66 -14.56 -11.22 10.51
C PRO A 66 -13.82 -9.95 10.96
N PRO A 67 -13.87 -8.87 10.17
CA PRO A 67 -13.33 -7.57 10.54
C PRO A 67 -13.93 -7.02 11.84
N GLN A 68 -13.08 -6.63 12.79
CA GLN A 68 -13.49 -5.91 13.99
C GLN A 68 -13.65 -4.41 13.71
N VAL A 69 -14.78 -3.86 14.15
CA VAL A 69 -15.12 -2.46 13.91
C VAL A 69 -14.68 -1.59 15.09
N ILE A 70 -13.95 -0.51 14.78
CA ILE A 70 -13.57 0.49 15.78
C ILE A 70 -14.80 1.30 16.17
N ARG A 71 -15.08 1.39 17.48
CA ARG A 71 -16.20 2.14 18.03
C ARG A 71 -15.72 3.15 19.07
N PHE A 72 -16.48 4.24 19.18
CA PHE A 72 -16.34 5.23 20.25
C PHE A 72 -17.54 5.24 21.20
N ILE A 73 -18.65 4.61 20.81
CA ILE A 73 -19.89 4.56 21.57
C ILE A 73 -20.19 3.09 21.88
N ASP A 74 -20.40 2.82 23.16
CA ASP A 74 -20.72 1.49 23.69
C ASP A 74 -22.15 1.07 23.29
N ALA A 75 -22.49 -0.22 23.42
CA ALA A 75 -23.82 -0.76 23.14
C ALA A 75 -24.92 -0.09 23.99
N ASN A 76 -24.53 0.40 25.17
CA ASN A 76 -25.39 1.13 26.10
C ASN A 76 -25.49 2.64 25.78
N GLY A 77 -24.85 3.14 24.71
CA GLY A 77 -24.87 4.55 24.31
C GLY A 77 -23.85 5.44 25.02
N ASN A 78 -22.98 4.88 25.87
CA ASN A 78 -21.95 5.64 26.58
C ASN A 78 -20.78 5.96 25.63
N PHE A 79 -20.40 7.24 25.56
CA PHE A 79 -19.25 7.68 24.79
C PHE A 79 -17.94 7.39 25.54
N SER A 80 -16.98 6.79 24.83
CA SER A 80 -15.60 6.64 25.24
C SER A 80 -14.72 7.53 24.38
N PHE A 81 -13.88 8.34 25.02
CA PHE A 81 -12.89 9.15 24.31
C PHE A 81 -11.86 8.28 23.58
N ARG A 82 -11.57 7.09 24.12
CA ARG A 82 -10.67 6.13 23.49
C ARG A 82 -11.46 5.19 22.58
N PRO A 83 -11.01 4.97 21.34
CA PRO A 83 -11.61 3.97 20.48
C PRO A 83 -11.36 2.58 21.06
N PHE A 84 -12.32 1.69 20.87
CA PHE A 84 -12.26 0.30 21.33
C PHE A 84 -12.86 -0.64 20.29
N VAL A 85 -12.58 -1.93 20.44
CA VAL A 85 -13.23 -3.02 19.71
C VAL A 85 -13.87 -3.98 20.72
N TYR A 86 -14.96 -4.64 20.34
CA TYR A 86 -15.48 -5.75 21.14
C TYR A 86 -14.69 -7.02 20.84
N ARG A 87 -14.45 -7.80 21.89
CA ARG A 87 -13.80 -9.09 21.75
C ARG A 87 -14.73 -10.05 21.01
N MET A 88 -14.18 -10.75 20.03
CA MET A 88 -14.94 -11.78 19.31
C MET A 88 -14.90 -13.08 20.11
N GLU A 89 -16.05 -13.67 20.38
CA GLU A 89 -16.18 -15.00 20.94
C GLU A 89 -16.58 -15.97 19.82
N GLY A 90 -15.76 -17.00 19.62
CA GLY A 90 -16.02 -18.04 18.65
C GLY A 90 -16.96 -19.10 19.23
N LYS A 91 -18.20 -19.14 18.76
CA LYS A 91 -19.20 -20.14 19.16
C LYS A 91 -19.43 -21.14 18.03
N ARG A 92 -19.64 -22.40 18.39
CA ARG A 92 -20.07 -23.41 17.43
C ARG A 92 -21.58 -23.43 17.37
N ASP A 93 -22.14 -23.09 16.22
CA ASP A 93 -23.58 -23.23 16.02
C ASP A 93 -23.92 -24.74 16.01
N LEU A 94 -24.81 -25.15 16.91
CA LEU A 94 -25.21 -26.55 17.11
C LEU A 94 -26.02 -27.11 15.94
N ARG A 95 -26.61 -26.24 15.10
CA ARG A 95 -27.44 -26.66 13.96
C ARG A 95 -26.61 -26.89 12.71
N THR A 96 -25.68 -25.99 12.44
CA THR A 96 -24.84 -26.00 11.22
C THR A 96 -23.47 -26.61 11.47
N LEU A 97 -23.07 -26.81 12.73
CA LEU A 97 -21.73 -27.22 13.17
C LEU A 97 -20.60 -26.29 12.72
N THR A 98 -20.94 -25.10 12.21
CA THR A 98 -19.99 -24.08 11.75
C THR A 98 -19.52 -23.20 12.91
N PHE A 99 -18.28 -22.74 12.82
CA PHE A 99 -17.74 -21.76 13.75
C PHE A 99 -18.24 -20.37 13.36
N VAL A 100 -18.92 -19.70 14.28
CA VAL A 100 -19.48 -18.35 14.09
C VAL A 100 -18.89 -17.46 15.17
N TYR A 101 -18.42 -16.28 14.76
CA TYR A 101 -17.91 -15.28 15.68
C TYR A 101 -19.00 -14.30 16.05
N GLU A 102 -19.22 -14.11 17.34
CA GLU A 102 -20.12 -13.09 17.89
C GLU A 102 -19.33 -12.08 18.71
N GLU A 103 -19.74 -10.81 18.72
CA GLU A 103 -19.14 -9.80 19.58
C GLU A 103 -19.65 -9.96 21.02
N ASP A 104 -18.75 -10.12 21.99
CA ASP A 104 -19.11 -10.04 23.41
C ASP A 104 -19.17 -8.56 23.84
N LEU A 105 -20.38 -8.04 23.99
CA LEU A 105 -20.64 -6.64 24.36
C LEU A 105 -20.17 -6.29 25.79
N ASN A 106 -19.83 -7.28 26.61
CA ASN A 106 -19.32 -7.05 27.96
C ASN A 106 -17.78 -6.89 28.00
N GLN A 107 -17.09 -7.41 26.98
CA GLN A 107 -15.64 -7.37 26.87
C GLN A 107 -15.21 -6.42 25.76
N ARG A 108 -14.81 -5.22 26.16
CA ARG A 108 -14.24 -4.21 25.26
C ARG A 108 -12.72 -4.10 25.43
N ASP A 109 -12.01 -4.14 24.32
CA ASP A 109 -10.56 -3.99 24.24
C ASP A 109 -10.24 -2.58 23.74
N GLU A 110 -9.68 -1.73 24.61
CA GLU A 110 -9.30 -0.35 24.26
C GLU A 110 -8.10 -0.31 23.32
N ILE A 111 -8.18 0.54 22.29
CA ILE A 111 -7.09 0.78 21.35
C ILE A 111 -6.20 1.89 21.89
N PHE A 112 -4.93 1.56 22.05
CA PHE A 112 -3.88 2.49 22.42
C PHE A 112 -2.99 2.78 21.23
N LEU A 113 -2.36 3.96 21.24
CA LEU A 113 -1.29 4.29 20.29
C LEU A 113 0.07 3.93 20.91
N PHE A 114 1.05 3.63 20.07
CA PHE A 114 2.43 3.33 20.47
C PHE A 114 2.53 2.17 21.48
N VAL A 115 1.82 1.07 21.20
CA VAL A 115 1.74 -0.11 22.10
C VAL A 115 2.98 -0.99 21.92
N LYS A 116 3.37 -1.70 22.98
CA LYS A 116 4.40 -2.74 22.87
C LYS A 116 3.78 -4.03 22.32
N GLY A 117 4.40 -4.64 21.32
CA GLY A 117 3.93 -5.87 20.70
C GLY A 117 5.08 -6.68 20.14
N ASP A 118 4.81 -7.37 19.02
CA ASP A 118 5.78 -8.26 18.39
C ASP A 118 7.05 -7.49 17.94
N GLU A 119 8.22 -8.10 18.07
CA GLU A 119 9.45 -7.46 17.63
C GLU A 119 9.54 -7.38 16.10
N TYR A 120 10.04 -6.27 15.59
CA TYR A 120 10.35 -6.11 14.16
C TYR A 120 11.70 -5.44 13.96
N THR A 121 12.35 -5.78 12.84
CA THR A 121 13.61 -5.16 12.45
C THR A 121 13.37 -4.00 11.49
N PHE A 122 13.96 -2.85 11.79
CA PHE A 122 14.01 -1.69 10.91
C PHE A 122 15.43 -1.16 10.84
N LEU A 123 16.00 -1.10 9.62
CA LEU A 123 17.38 -0.64 9.39
C LEU A 123 18.43 -1.37 10.25
N GLY A 124 18.26 -2.68 10.49
CA GLY A 124 19.18 -3.49 11.28
C GLY A 124 19.04 -3.36 12.80
N MET A 125 18.12 -2.52 13.30
CA MET A 125 17.78 -2.41 14.72
C MET A 125 16.43 -3.07 15.00
N THR A 126 16.28 -3.66 16.19
CA THR A 126 15.03 -4.26 16.66
C THR A 126 14.18 -3.24 17.42
N PHE A 127 12.88 -3.25 17.16
CA PHE A 127 11.89 -2.37 17.79
C PHE A 127 10.68 -3.21 18.23
N ASP A 128 10.01 -2.76 19.30
CA ASP A 128 8.84 -3.42 19.89
C ASP A 128 7.56 -2.56 19.86
N ARG A 129 7.64 -1.33 19.32
CA ARG A 129 6.55 -0.35 19.36
C ARG A 129 5.74 -0.34 18.07
N HIS A 130 4.43 -0.50 18.19
CA HIS A 130 3.47 -0.45 17.09
C HIS A 130 2.59 0.79 17.19
N LEU A 131 2.17 1.34 16.05
CA LEU A 131 1.40 2.58 15.91
C LEU A 131 0.12 2.50 16.72
N PHE A 132 -0.58 1.37 16.64
CA PHE A 132 -1.78 1.11 17.41
C PHE A 132 -1.87 -0.37 17.79
N GLY A 133 -2.60 -0.66 18.85
CA GLY A 133 -2.86 -2.02 19.32
C GLY A 133 -3.68 -2.01 20.60
N THR A 134 -3.98 -3.19 21.12
CA THR A 134 -4.64 -3.39 22.41
C THR A 134 -3.60 -3.82 23.44
N LYS A 135 -3.77 -3.42 24.71
CA LYS A 135 -2.90 -3.92 25.80
C LYS A 135 -3.26 -5.34 26.21
N GLU A 136 -4.56 -5.57 26.28
CA GLU A 136 -5.19 -6.84 26.58
C GLU A 136 -6.15 -7.14 25.44
N GLY A 137 -6.18 -8.38 24.95
CA GLY A 137 -7.01 -8.78 23.81
C GLY A 137 -6.38 -8.56 22.44
N THR A 138 -7.20 -8.53 21.40
CA THR A 138 -6.78 -8.53 20.00
C THR A 138 -7.53 -7.51 19.14
N ILE A 139 -6.90 -7.09 18.04
CA ILE A 139 -7.45 -6.13 17.08
C ILE A 139 -7.21 -6.59 15.63
N TYR A 140 -8.23 -7.17 15.00
CA TYR A 140 -8.22 -7.61 13.61
C TYR A 140 -9.12 -6.73 12.75
N LEU A 141 -8.64 -5.53 12.41
CA LEU A 141 -9.43 -4.52 11.68
C LEU A 141 -9.94 -5.00 10.30
N LEU A 142 -9.20 -5.90 9.65
CA LEU A 142 -9.59 -6.51 8.38
C LEU A 142 -9.89 -8.02 8.53
N GLY A 143 -10.02 -8.50 9.76
CA GLY A 143 -10.21 -9.91 10.07
C GLY A 143 -8.93 -10.73 9.92
N THR A 144 -9.09 -12.04 9.98
CA THR A 144 -7.97 -13.00 9.90
C THR A 144 -8.15 -13.99 8.76
N ASP A 145 -7.04 -14.62 8.36
CA ASP A 145 -7.06 -15.68 7.35
C ASP A 145 -7.39 -17.08 7.94
N LEU A 146 -7.38 -18.10 7.08
CA LEU A 146 -7.60 -19.52 7.44
C LEU A 146 -6.61 -20.07 8.48
N ARG A 147 -5.52 -19.36 8.76
CA ARG A 147 -4.50 -19.73 9.78
C ARG A 147 -4.55 -18.80 10.99
N GLY A 148 -5.49 -17.87 11.06
CA GLY A 148 -5.62 -16.92 12.16
C GLY A 148 -4.58 -15.81 12.14
N ARG A 149 -4.01 -15.48 10.97
CA ARG A 149 -3.08 -14.36 10.82
C ARG A 149 -3.85 -13.09 10.50
N ASP A 150 -3.43 -11.97 11.09
CA ASP A 150 -4.05 -10.67 10.86
C ASP A 150 -3.89 -10.22 9.39
N MET A 151 -5.02 -9.99 8.72
CA MET A 151 -5.03 -9.65 7.30
C MET A 151 -4.45 -8.25 7.06
N LEU A 152 -4.69 -7.30 7.97
CA LEU A 152 -4.17 -5.94 7.84
C LEU A 152 -2.65 -5.92 7.84
N SER A 153 -2.03 -6.55 8.83
CA SER A 153 -0.58 -6.68 8.94
C SER A 153 -0.01 -7.36 7.69
N ARG A 154 -0.64 -8.42 7.20
CA ARG A 154 -0.22 -9.10 5.95
C ARG A 154 -0.29 -8.20 4.72
N ILE A 155 -1.31 -7.36 4.60
CA ILE A 155 -1.44 -6.40 3.48
C ILE A 155 -0.35 -5.33 3.56
N ILE A 156 -0.11 -4.76 4.75
CA ILE A 156 0.91 -3.72 4.94
C ILE A 156 2.31 -4.29 4.63
N TYR A 157 2.65 -5.47 5.15
CA TYR A 157 3.92 -6.11 4.83
C TYR A 157 4.02 -6.55 3.36
N GLY A 158 2.94 -7.07 2.79
CA GLY A 158 2.87 -7.46 1.37
C GLY A 158 3.00 -6.28 0.41
N SER A 159 2.65 -5.07 0.84
CA SER A 159 2.85 -3.84 0.07
C SER A 159 4.32 -3.61 -0.27
N ARG A 160 5.27 -4.07 0.56
CA ARG A 160 6.72 -3.95 0.29
C ARG A 160 7.13 -4.58 -1.02
N VAL A 161 6.68 -5.80 -1.27
CA VAL A 161 7.01 -6.51 -2.52
C VAL A 161 6.33 -5.83 -3.71
N THR A 162 5.04 -5.54 -3.58
CA THR A 162 4.22 -4.98 -4.67
C THR A 162 4.70 -3.59 -5.09
N LEU A 163 4.91 -2.68 -4.14
CA LEU A 163 5.33 -1.31 -4.41
C LEU A 163 6.78 -1.24 -4.92
N THR A 164 7.67 -2.11 -4.43
CA THR A 164 9.05 -2.18 -4.95
C THR A 164 9.08 -2.61 -6.40
N ILE A 165 8.35 -3.67 -6.76
CA ILE A 165 8.24 -4.13 -8.15
C ILE A 165 7.65 -3.03 -9.04
N GLY A 166 6.64 -2.30 -8.54
CA GLY A 166 6.05 -1.15 -9.23
C GLY A 166 7.08 -0.06 -9.58
N ILE A 167 7.87 0.40 -8.60
CA ILE A 167 8.91 1.42 -8.84
C ILE A 167 9.97 0.90 -9.81
N VAL A 168 10.53 -0.27 -9.53
CA VAL A 168 11.66 -0.81 -10.32
C VAL A 168 11.22 -1.06 -11.75
N GLY A 169 10.04 -1.65 -11.95
CA GLY A 169 9.48 -1.90 -13.27
C GLY A 169 9.26 -0.62 -14.08
N VAL A 170 8.65 0.41 -13.47
CA VAL A 170 8.42 1.70 -14.14
C VAL A 170 9.75 2.40 -14.46
N ALA A 171 10.71 2.39 -13.54
CA ALA A 171 12.02 3.01 -13.77
C ALA A 171 12.76 2.34 -14.94
N LEU A 172 12.76 1.00 -14.99
CA LEU A 172 13.36 0.24 -16.08
C LEU A 172 12.65 0.50 -17.41
N MET A 173 11.31 0.50 -17.40
CA MET A 173 10.51 0.76 -18.58
C MET A 173 10.77 2.16 -19.16
N ILE A 174 10.80 3.19 -18.32
CA ILE A 174 11.10 4.57 -18.76
C ILE A 174 12.53 4.64 -19.30
N THR A 175 13.50 4.04 -18.60
CA THR A 175 14.92 4.11 -19.00
C THR A 175 15.15 3.43 -20.34
N LEU A 176 14.70 2.18 -20.49
CA LEU A 176 14.88 1.42 -21.73
C LEU A 176 14.03 1.99 -22.87
N GLY A 177 12.79 2.37 -22.60
CA GLY A 177 11.90 2.97 -23.59
C GLY A 177 12.42 4.31 -24.10
N ALA A 178 12.92 5.17 -23.21
CA ALA A 178 13.52 6.44 -23.59
C ALA A 178 14.82 6.23 -24.38
N LEU A 179 15.67 5.27 -23.97
CA LEU A 179 16.92 4.97 -24.68
C LEU A 179 16.66 4.46 -26.10
N ILE A 180 15.80 3.46 -26.25
CA ILE A 180 15.44 2.90 -27.55
C ILE A 180 14.75 3.96 -28.41
N GLY A 181 13.80 4.70 -27.84
CA GLY A 181 13.08 5.77 -28.56
C GLY A 181 14.01 6.90 -29.01
N ALA A 182 14.94 7.33 -28.16
CA ALA A 182 15.94 8.34 -28.50
C ALA A 182 16.89 7.85 -29.60
N LEU A 183 17.34 6.59 -29.53
CA LEU A 183 18.23 6.01 -30.54
C LEU A 183 17.52 5.86 -31.90
N SER A 184 16.25 5.40 -31.87
CA SER A 184 15.38 5.29 -33.05
C SER A 184 15.23 6.64 -33.75
N GLY A 185 14.89 7.69 -32.98
CA GLY A 185 14.71 9.04 -33.49
C GLY A 185 16.02 9.73 -33.91
N TYR A 186 17.16 9.39 -33.30
CA TYR A 186 18.46 9.98 -33.63
C TYR A 186 19.06 9.39 -34.93
N ILE A 187 19.04 8.06 -35.08
CA ILE A 187 19.60 7.39 -36.27
C ILE A 187 18.65 7.52 -37.46
N GLY A 188 17.34 7.36 -37.24
CA GLY A 188 16.32 7.41 -38.29
C GLY A 188 16.42 6.29 -39.33
N GLY A 189 15.62 6.41 -40.40
CA GLY A 189 15.69 5.54 -41.57
C GLY A 189 15.32 4.08 -41.30
N PHE A 190 16.18 3.15 -41.74
CA PHE A 190 15.90 1.71 -41.64
C PHE A 190 15.85 1.21 -40.20
N PHE A 191 16.72 1.72 -39.31
CA PHE A 191 16.75 1.31 -37.90
C PHE A 191 15.43 1.66 -37.20
N ASP A 192 14.95 2.89 -37.41
CA ASP A 192 13.67 3.35 -36.87
C ASP A 192 12.50 2.50 -37.38
N THR A 193 12.49 2.23 -38.68
CA THR A 193 11.49 1.35 -39.30
C THR A 193 11.51 -0.04 -38.65
N ALA A 194 12.68 -0.66 -38.49
CA ALA A 194 12.81 -1.98 -37.88
C ALA A 194 12.30 -2.02 -36.43
N VAL A 195 12.70 -1.04 -35.60
CA VAL A 195 12.24 -0.91 -34.20
C VAL A 195 10.71 -0.77 -34.15
N GLN A 196 10.14 0.09 -34.99
CA GLN A 196 8.70 0.29 -35.05
C GLN A 196 7.95 -1.00 -35.46
N ARG A 197 8.46 -1.76 -36.43
CA ARG A 197 7.85 -3.04 -36.83
C ARG A 197 7.84 -4.06 -35.68
N VAL A 198 8.93 -4.14 -34.93
CA VAL A 198 8.99 -5.02 -33.76
C VAL A 198 7.93 -4.62 -32.72
N ILE A 199 7.78 -3.33 -32.43
CA ILE A 199 6.76 -2.83 -31.51
C ILE A 199 5.34 -3.14 -32.01
N GLU A 200 5.09 -2.96 -33.31
CA GLU A 200 3.81 -3.32 -33.93
C GLU A 200 3.49 -4.80 -33.72
N VAL A 201 4.44 -5.70 -34.01
CA VAL A 201 4.27 -7.15 -33.81
C VAL A 201 3.92 -7.49 -32.36
N PHE A 202 4.62 -6.90 -31.39
CA PHE A 202 4.29 -7.13 -29.96
C PHE A 202 2.91 -6.60 -29.59
N ARG A 203 2.47 -5.47 -30.16
CA ARG A 203 1.15 -4.89 -29.92
C ARG A 203 0.00 -5.69 -30.55
N LEU A 204 0.27 -6.55 -31.54
CA LEU A 204 -0.74 -7.42 -32.12
C LEU A 204 -1.22 -8.50 -31.14
N PHE A 205 -0.40 -8.87 -30.16
CA PHE A 205 -0.77 -9.85 -29.15
C PHE A 205 -1.65 -9.22 -28.06
N PRO A 206 -2.84 -9.77 -27.80
CA PRO A 206 -3.64 -9.33 -26.67
C PRO A 206 -2.88 -9.62 -25.36
N PRO A 207 -2.85 -8.69 -24.39
CA PRO A 207 -2.01 -8.83 -23.21
C PRO A 207 -2.40 -10.03 -22.34
N ILE A 208 -3.70 -10.25 -22.13
CA ILE A 208 -4.21 -11.32 -21.23
C ILE A 208 -3.72 -12.71 -21.67
N PRO A 209 -3.89 -13.15 -22.94
CA PRO A 209 -3.31 -14.40 -23.44
C PRO A 209 -1.80 -14.52 -23.25
N LEU A 210 -1.05 -13.44 -23.48
CA LEU A 210 0.41 -13.46 -23.32
C LEU A 210 0.81 -13.72 -21.86
N TRP A 211 0.18 -13.02 -20.91
CA TRP A 211 0.40 -13.25 -19.49
C TRP A 211 0.03 -14.67 -19.06
N LEU A 212 -1.06 -15.22 -19.60
CA LEU A 212 -1.49 -16.59 -19.32
C LEU A 212 -0.49 -17.62 -19.84
N ALA A 213 0.00 -17.46 -21.06
CA ALA A 213 1.02 -18.34 -21.64
C ALA A 213 2.32 -18.29 -20.83
N LEU A 214 2.73 -17.10 -20.38
CA LEU A 214 3.90 -16.93 -19.51
C LEU A 214 3.71 -17.60 -18.15
N ALA A 215 2.56 -17.41 -17.51
CA ALA A 215 2.23 -18.03 -16.23
C ALA A 215 2.21 -19.57 -16.33
N ALA A 216 1.71 -20.12 -17.44
CA ALA A 216 1.71 -21.57 -17.69
C ALA A 216 3.11 -22.13 -18.01
N ALA A 217 4.00 -21.32 -18.59
CA ALA A 217 5.36 -21.72 -18.94
C ALA A 217 6.31 -21.71 -17.73
N VAL A 218 6.01 -20.94 -16.68
CA VAL A 218 6.80 -20.93 -15.45
C VAL A 218 6.50 -22.20 -14.65
N PRO A 219 7.47 -23.11 -14.44
CA PRO A 219 7.24 -24.33 -13.68
C PRO A 219 6.84 -23.97 -12.24
N PRO A 220 5.87 -24.66 -11.63
CA PRO A 220 5.52 -24.46 -10.23
C PRO A 220 6.71 -24.91 -9.37
N GLN A 221 7.53 -23.95 -8.95
CA GLN A 221 8.59 -24.19 -7.99
C GLN A 221 7.95 -24.34 -6.61
N LEU A 222 7.93 -25.55 -6.03
CA LEU A 222 7.65 -25.79 -4.62
C LEU A 222 8.67 -26.80 -4.06
N PRO A 223 9.27 -26.47 -2.92
CA PRO A 223 8.89 -27.11 -1.68
C PRO A 223 8.06 -26.16 -0.84
N SER A 224 6.94 -26.67 -0.32
CA SER A 224 6.17 -26.10 0.78
C SER A 224 6.97 -26.06 2.07
#